data_AF-A0A1Y1L4P6-F1
#
_entry.id   AF-A0A1Y1L4P6-F1
#
_cell.length_a   1.000
_cell.length_b   1.000
_cell.length_c   1.000
_cell.angle_alpha   90.00
_cell.angle_beta   90.00
_cell.angle_gamma   90.00
#
_symmetry.space_group_name_H-M   'P 1'
#
loop_
_entity.id
_entity.type
_entity.pdbx_description
1 polymer ?
#
loop_
_entity_poly.entity_id
_entity_poly.type
_entity_poly.pdbx_seq_one_letter_code
_entity_poly.pdbx_strand_id
1 'polypeptide(L)'
;MDFNLDVDRLVKEELEYELQYRGLGYTGNVDMLRKSLRSALALEKSGKTFLEGPKFDEQLQIKTCDLKLTEVSELVKALETQSPPVKKIETKFAHIFGRINHITSVDKLIVAKRSELLDKLMEIISDYSTKCKQIHGSTPPLAPDFYNAPNTSQVTDNVTSEGSGSSTNLSKSIPVYKWNLKFAGNIKDSISFNSFLEKVEDLCTSRNVNKKQLFDSAIDLFEGEALVWFRMVRSQVSNWESLITLMKQEFRPSHTSDALWKQILQRTQGANESIGIYVAIMTNLFDRMPVSVPNELRLKVLRCNILPFYQERLVLLDIHSPLELIEYCRKLEETKMKISEFKPPQLGELSLEPDLEYHNSSASNRGLCFRCNKPGHFARSKYTCPSCNPNLGNGSRRQD
;
A
#
# COMPACT_ATOMS: atom_id res chain seq x y z
N MET A 1 -5.32 -2.30 -10.18
CA MET A 1 -5.64 -3.08 -11.39
C MET A 1 -6.00 -4.47 -10.93
N ASP A 2 -7.14 -4.98 -11.38
CA ASP A 2 -7.64 -6.30 -11.01
C ASP A 2 -7.23 -7.28 -12.10
N PHE A 3 -6.21 -8.11 -11.88
CA PHE A 3 -5.82 -9.17 -12.82
C PHE A 3 -6.78 -10.35 -12.67
N ASN A 4 -8.02 -10.19 -13.12
CA ASN A 4 -8.97 -11.29 -13.17
C ASN A 4 -8.80 -12.05 -14.48
N LEU A 5 -8.76 -13.38 -14.40
CA LEU A 5 -8.65 -14.23 -15.59
C LEU A 5 -9.97 -14.17 -16.38
N ASP A 6 -9.99 -13.42 -17.49
CA ASP A 6 -11.15 -13.36 -18.39
C ASP A 6 -11.10 -14.53 -19.39
N VAL A 7 -11.91 -15.56 -19.14
CA VAL A 7 -11.98 -16.79 -19.96
C VAL A 7 -12.26 -16.51 -21.44
N ASP A 8 -12.96 -15.42 -21.77
CA ASP A 8 -13.26 -15.07 -23.16
C ASP A 8 -12.04 -14.61 -23.95
N ARG A 9 -11.00 -14.14 -23.25
CA ARG A 9 -9.79 -13.55 -23.83
C ARG A 9 -8.62 -14.51 -23.92
N LEU A 10 -8.76 -15.73 -23.40
CA LEU A 10 -7.77 -16.79 -23.52
C LEU A 10 -7.78 -17.40 -24.92
N VAL A 11 -6.59 -17.67 -25.45
CA VAL A 11 -6.44 -18.44 -26.70
C VAL A 11 -6.63 -19.94 -26.44
N LYS A 12 -6.83 -20.72 -27.50
CA LYS A 12 -7.09 -22.16 -27.40
C LYS A 12 -6.04 -22.90 -26.55
N GLU A 13 -4.76 -22.63 -26.77
CA GLU A 13 -3.66 -23.24 -25.99
C GLU A 13 -3.73 -22.86 -24.49
N GLU A 14 -4.05 -21.61 -24.18
CA GLU A 14 -4.16 -21.14 -22.80
C GLU A 14 -5.36 -21.82 -22.09
N LEU A 15 -6.48 -22.03 -22.81
CA LEU A 15 -7.65 -22.77 -22.31
C LEU A 15 -7.34 -24.26 -22.09
N GLU A 16 -6.62 -24.88 -23.02
CA GLU A 16 -6.19 -26.28 -22.91
C GLU A 16 -5.27 -26.46 -21.69
N TYR A 17 -4.32 -25.55 -21.48
CA TYR A 17 -3.46 -25.55 -20.30
C TYR A 17 -4.26 -25.45 -18.99
N GLU A 18 -5.17 -24.48 -18.88
CA GLU A 18 -5.93 -24.25 -17.64
C GLU A 18 -6.83 -25.44 -17.28
N LEU A 19 -7.39 -26.12 -18.29
CA LEU A 19 -8.19 -27.33 -18.10
C LEU A 19 -7.32 -28.53 -17.74
N GLN A 20 -6.22 -28.72 -18.47
CA GLN A 20 -5.28 -29.80 -18.22
C GLN A 20 -4.67 -29.71 -16.82
N TYR A 21 -4.31 -28.51 -16.35
CA TYR A 21 -3.81 -28.29 -15.00
C TYR A 21 -4.79 -28.72 -13.90
N ARG A 22 -6.09 -28.62 -14.17
CA ARG A 22 -7.17 -29.06 -13.25
C ARG A 22 -7.54 -30.53 -13.42
N GLY A 23 -6.76 -31.29 -14.20
CA GLY A 23 -7.05 -32.70 -14.51
C GLY A 23 -8.29 -32.89 -15.38
N LEU A 24 -8.75 -31.85 -16.07
CA LEU A 24 -9.93 -31.91 -16.94
C LEU A 24 -9.53 -32.21 -18.39
N GLY A 25 -10.39 -32.95 -19.09
CA GLY A 25 -10.24 -33.18 -20.53
C GLY A 25 -10.42 -31.88 -21.32
N TYR A 26 -9.57 -31.69 -22.33
CA TYR A 26 -9.52 -30.47 -23.16
C TYR A 26 -9.93 -30.74 -24.62
N THR A 27 -10.87 -31.64 -24.86
CA THR A 27 -11.37 -31.96 -26.21
C THR A 27 -12.51 -31.03 -26.64
N GLY A 28 -12.41 -30.44 -27.82
CA GLY A 28 -13.49 -29.66 -28.43
C GLY A 28 -13.07 -28.35 -29.09
N ASN A 29 -14.06 -27.53 -29.43
CA ASN A 29 -13.85 -26.17 -29.94
C ASN A 29 -13.67 -25.16 -28.78
N VAL A 30 -13.22 -23.95 -29.10
CA VAL A 30 -12.89 -22.91 -28.11
C VAL A 30 -14.07 -22.62 -27.16
N ASP A 31 -15.30 -22.60 -27.66
CA ASP A 31 -16.48 -22.29 -26.83
C ASP A 31 -16.81 -23.40 -25.83
N MET A 32 -16.60 -24.67 -26.21
CA MET A 32 -16.67 -25.78 -25.27
C MET A 32 -15.60 -25.68 -24.19
N LEU A 33 -14.36 -25.35 -24.55
CA LEU A 33 -13.26 -25.18 -23.59
C LEU A 33 -13.55 -24.02 -22.61
N ARG A 34 -14.04 -22.88 -23.11
CA ARG A 34 -14.45 -21.75 -22.27
C ARG A 34 -15.58 -22.12 -21.31
N LYS A 35 -16.59 -22.86 -21.78
CA LYS A 35 -17.70 -23.31 -20.93
C LYS A 35 -17.22 -24.25 -19.82
N SER A 36 -16.35 -25.20 -20.16
CA SER A 36 -15.73 -26.11 -19.19
C SER A 36 -14.90 -25.35 -18.16
N LEU A 37 -14.06 -24.40 -18.61
CA LEU A 37 -13.21 -23.62 -17.70
C LEU A 37 -14.02 -22.72 -16.77
N ARG A 38 -15.07 -22.04 -17.27
CA ARG A 38 -15.97 -21.24 -16.40
C ARG A 38 -16.64 -22.10 -15.34
N SER A 39 -17.07 -23.32 -15.71
CA SER A 39 -17.69 -24.25 -14.78
C SER A 39 -16.70 -24.72 -13.72
N ALA A 40 -15.45 -24.96 -14.11
CA ALA A 40 -14.37 -25.30 -13.19
C ALA A 40 -14.06 -24.17 -12.20
N LEU A 41 -13.88 -22.94 -12.70
CA LEU A 41 -13.64 -21.76 -11.87
C LEU A 41 -14.81 -21.47 -10.91
N ALA A 42 -16.06 -21.73 -11.34
CA ALA A 42 -17.24 -21.60 -10.48
C ALA A 42 -17.27 -22.64 -9.36
N LEU A 43 -16.83 -23.88 -9.64
CA LEU A 43 -16.72 -24.94 -8.64
C LEU A 43 -15.61 -24.64 -7.63
N GLU A 44 -14.45 -24.13 -8.08
CA GLU A 44 -13.37 -23.65 -7.22
C GLU A 44 -13.86 -22.54 -6.28
N LYS A 45 -14.61 -21.56 -6.83
CA LYS A 45 -15.22 -20.49 -6.04
C LYS A 45 -16.22 -21.01 -4.99
N SER A 46 -16.82 -22.18 -5.22
CA SER A 46 -17.71 -22.85 -4.27
C SER A 46 -16.99 -23.75 -3.24
N GLY A 47 -15.65 -23.73 -3.23
CA GLY A 47 -14.83 -24.50 -2.28
C GLY A 47 -14.61 -25.97 -2.67
N LYS A 48 -14.96 -26.37 -3.89
CA LYS A 48 -14.69 -27.72 -4.40
C LYS A 48 -13.34 -27.72 -5.12
N THR A 49 -12.43 -28.58 -4.67
CA THR A 49 -11.10 -28.74 -5.26
C THR A 49 -11.09 -29.80 -6.36
N PHE A 50 -10.30 -29.55 -7.40
CA PHE A 50 -9.92 -30.54 -8.39
C PHE A 50 -8.68 -31.29 -7.91
N LEU A 51 -8.54 -32.57 -8.28
CA LEU A 51 -7.34 -33.37 -8.01
C LEU A 51 -6.13 -32.74 -8.73
N GLU A 52 -4.91 -32.90 -8.17
CA GLU A 52 -3.67 -32.47 -8.82
C GLU A 52 -3.65 -32.98 -10.28
N GLY A 53 -3.60 -32.04 -11.23
CA GLY A 53 -3.48 -32.37 -12.64
C GLY A 53 -2.16 -33.07 -12.97
N PRO A 54 -2.00 -33.55 -14.22
CA PRO A 54 -0.75 -34.14 -14.67
C PRO A 54 0.43 -33.19 -14.47
N LYS A 55 1.57 -33.73 -14.02
CA LYS A 55 2.82 -32.96 -13.93
C LYS A 55 3.22 -32.48 -15.33
N PHE A 56 3.36 -31.17 -15.48
CA PHE A 56 3.91 -30.58 -16.69
C PHE A 56 5.44 -30.67 -16.69
N ASP A 57 6.03 -30.75 -17.88
CA ASP A 57 7.47 -30.61 -18.06
C ASP A 57 7.91 -29.20 -17.66
N GLU A 58 8.67 -29.12 -16.57
CA GLU A 58 9.16 -27.88 -15.95
C GLU A 58 10.02 -27.05 -16.92
N GLN A 59 10.83 -27.70 -17.77
CA GLN A 59 11.68 -27.01 -18.74
C GLN A 59 10.86 -26.44 -19.89
N LEU A 60 9.85 -27.17 -20.34
CA LEU A 60 8.91 -26.70 -21.35
C LEU A 60 8.11 -25.51 -20.82
N GLN A 61 7.63 -25.57 -19.58
CA GLN A 61 6.88 -24.46 -18.96
C GLN A 61 7.71 -23.20 -18.83
N ILE A 62 8.99 -23.29 -18.43
CA ILE A 62 9.90 -22.14 -18.39
C ILE A 62 10.00 -21.50 -19.78
N LYS A 63 10.25 -22.29 -20.82
CA LYS A 63 10.36 -21.80 -22.20
C LYS A 63 9.07 -21.14 -22.66
N THR A 64 7.91 -21.75 -22.38
CA THR A 64 6.61 -21.18 -22.76
C THR A 64 6.33 -19.88 -22.02
N CYS A 65 6.65 -19.79 -20.72
CA CYS A 65 6.46 -18.56 -19.95
C CYS A 65 7.36 -17.42 -20.48
N ASP A 66 8.62 -17.70 -20.79
CA ASP A 66 9.56 -16.69 -21.33
C ASP A 66 9.08 -16.14 -22.70
N LEU A 67 8.58 -17.01 -23.59
CA LEU A 67 7.96 -16.60 -24.85
C LEU A 67 6.72 -15.73 -24.64
N LYS A 68 5.80 -16.15 -23.75
CA LYS A 68 4.58 -15.40 -23.45
C LYS A 68 4.86 -14.06 -22.79
N LEU A 69 5.92 -13.96 -21.96
CA LEU A 69 6.37 -12.70 -21.38
C LEU A 69 6.87 -11.74 -22.47
N THR A 70 7.61 -12.25 -23.45
CA THR A 70 8.07 -11.46 -24.60
C THR A 70 6.88 -10.93 -25.40
N GLU A 71 5.91 -11.78 -25.74
CA GLU A 71 4.67 -11.38 -26.43
C GLU A 71 3.89 -10.29 -25.67
N VAL A 72 3.74 -10.44 -24.35
CA VAL A 72 3.01 -9.47 -23.53
C VAL A 72 3.79 -8.16 -23.39
N SER A 73 5.12 -8.20 -23.29
CA SER A 73 5.97 -7.01 -23.30
C SER A 73 5.77 -6.19 -24.58
N GLU A 74 5.70 -6.86 -25.74
CA GLU A 74 5.41 -6.21 -27.03
C GLU A 74 4.02 -5.58 -27.06
N LEU A 75 3.00 -6.28 -26.54
CA LEU A 75 1.63 -5.74 -26.43
C LEU A 75 1.56 -4.51 -25.51
N VAL A 76 2.32 -4.49 -24.41
CA VAL A 76 2.42 -3.34 -23.51
C VAL A 76 3.15 -2.18 -24.19
N LYS A 77 4.20 -2.45 -24.96
CA LYS A 77 4.91 -1.43 -25.74
C LYS A 77 4.01 -0.80 -26.80
N ALA A 78 3.21 -1.60 -27.50
CA ALA A 78 2.27 -1.18 -28.54
C ALA A 78 0.94 -0.56 -28.00
N LEU A 79 0.82 -0.33 -26.70
CA LEU A 79 -0.38 0.26 -26.10
C LEU A 79 -0.51 1.75 -26.50
N GLU A 80 -1.49 2.06 -27.35
CA GLU A 80 -1.86 3.42 -27.79
C GLU A 80 -3.17 3.92 -27.16
N THR A 81 -3.44 5.22 -27.31
CA THR A 81 -4.40 6.04 -26.55
C THR A 81 -5.89 5.70 -26.72
N GLN A 82 -6.30 4.79 -27.60
CA GLN A 82 -7.71 4.42 -27.79
C GLN A 82 -7.94 2.92 -28.00
N SER A 83 -8.93 2.39 -27.27
CA SER A 83 -9.55 1.04 -27.38
C SER A 83 -8.95 -0.05 -26.47
N PRO A 84 -9.30 -1.36 -26.53
CA PRO A 84 -9.59 -2.19 -25.36
C PRO A 84 -8.54 -3.30 -25.06
N PRO A 85 -7.24 -3.21 -25.45
CA PRO A 85 -6.27 -4.27 -25.20
C PRO A 85 -5.92 -4.40 -23.71
N VAL A 86 -6.28 -3.41 -22.88
CA VAL A 86 -6.14 -3.39 -21.41
C VAL A 86 -6.60 -4.71 -20.77
N LYS A 87 -7.86 -5.12 -20.99
CA LYS A 87 -8.40 -6.36 -20.42
C LYS A 87 -7.71 -7.62 -20.95
N LYS A 88 -7.23 -7.59 -22.21
CA LYS A 88 -6.49 -8.72 -22.82
C LYS A 88 -5.10 -8.85 -22.20
N ILE A 89 -4.41 -7.73 -21.98
CA ILE A 89 -3.11 -7.66 -21.31
C ILE A 89 -3.25 -8.13 -19.85
N GLU A 90 -4.26 -7.63 -19.13
CA GLU A 90 -4.55 -8.05 -17.74
C GLU A 90 -4.84 -9.55 -17.61
N THR A 91 -5.59 -10.11 -18.55
CA THR A 91 -5.88 -11.56 -18.59
C THR A 91 -4.60 -12.36 -18.84
N LYS A 92 -3.72 -11.89 -19.74
CA LYS A 92 -2.44 -12.55 -20.01
C LYS A 92 -1.51 -12.50 -18.80
N PHE A 93 -1.49 -11.40 -18.06
CA PHE A 93 -0.75 -11.33 -16.79
C PHE A 93 -1.25 -12.35 -15.78
N ALA A 94 -2.57 -12.45 -15.56
CA ALA A 94 -3.16 -13.42 -14.66
C ALA A 94 -2.80 -14.87 -15.05
N HIS A 95 -2.89 -15.19 -16.34
CA HIS A 95 -2.56 -16.50 -16.87
C HIS A 95 -1.07 -16.85 -16.72
N ILE A 96 -0.17 -15.96 -17.14
CA ILE A 96 1.29 -16.17 -17.04
C ILE A 96 1.71 -16.30 -15.58
N PHE A 97 1.16 -15.46 -14.70
CA PHE A 97 1.42 -15.56 -13.26
C PHE A 97 1.01 -16.92 -12.69
N GLY A 98 -0.20 -17.39 -13.01
CA GLY A 98 -0.68 -18.72 -12.63
C GLY A 98 0.26 -19.82 -13.10
N ARG A 99 0.66 -19.78 -14.38
CA ARG A 99 1.60 -20.75 -14.97
C ARG A 99 2.93 -20.79 -14.23
N ILE A 100 3.53 -19.63 -13.95
CA ILE A 100 4.82 -19.55 -13.24
C ILE A 100 4.68 -20.08 -11.82
N ASN A 101 3.56 -19.82 -11.13
CA ASN A 101 3.31 -20.34 -9.79
C ASN A 101 3.17 -21.86 -9.75
N HIS A 102 2.65 -22.46 -10.81
CA HIS A 102 2.49 -23.90 -10.93
C HIS A 102 3.81 -24.63 -11.27
N ILE A 103 4.90 -23.92 -11.57
CA ILE A 103 6.23 -24.52 -11.75
C ILE A 103 6.80 -24.86 -10.36
N THR A 104 6.54 -26.08 -9.88
CA THR A 104 7.10 -26.61 -8.63
C THR A 104 8.22 -27.58 -8.93
N SER A 105 9.47 -27.21 -8.61
CA SER A 105 10.66 -28.04 -8.82
C SER A 105 11.58 -28.01 -7.61
N VAL A 106 12.35 -29.08 -7.44
CA VAL A 106 13.43 -29.18 -6.43
C VAL A 106 14.78 -28.79 -7.03
N ASP A 107 14.89 -28.69 -8.36
CA ASP A 107 16.11 -28.29 -9.04
C ASP A 107 16.37 -26.77 -8.85
N LYS A 108 17.52 -26.46 -8.27
CA LYS A 108 17.96 -25.07 -8.02
C LYS A 108 18.01 -24.24 -9.30
N LEU A 109 18.35 -24.82 -10.46
CA LEU A 109 18.40 -24.11 -11.73
C LEU A 109 17.00 -23.72 -12.22
N ILE A 110 16.03 -24.61 -12.06
CA ILE A 110 14.63 -24.38 -12.44
C ILE A 110 13.98 -23.37 -11.49
N VAL A 111 14.28 -23.45 -10.19
CA VAL A 111 13.85 -22.46 -9.20
C VAL A 111 14.43 -21.08 -9.50
N ALA A 112 15.71 -20.98 -9.84
CA ALA A 112 16.33 -19.70 -10.22
C ALA A 112 15.68 -19.09 -11.46
N LYS A 113 15.44 -19.90 -12.51
CA LYS A 113 14.76 -19.44 -13.73
C LYS A 113 13.31 -19.04 -13.48
N ARG A 114 12.60 -19.74 -12.58
CA ARG A 114 11.25 -19.34 -12.15
C ARG A 114 11.27 -17.96 -11.50
N SER A 115 12.23 -17.68 -10.62
CA SER A 115 12.39 -16.36 -10.02
C SER A 115 12.66 -15.28 -11.08
N GLU A 116 13.56 -15.55 -12.03
CA GLU A 116 13.85 -14.64 -13.14
C GLU A 116 12.59 -14.31 -13.98
N LEU A 117 11.73 -15.31 -14.24
CA LEU A 117 10.48 -15.10 -14.96
C LEU A 117 9.48 -14.24 -14.16
N LEU A 118 9.44 -14.39 -12.84
CA LEU A 118 8.63 -13.52 -11.97
C LEU A 118 9.14 -12.08 -12.02
N ASP A 119 10.44 -11.87 -11.96
CA ASP A 119 11.04 -10.54 -12.03
C ASP A 119 10.69 -9.85 -13.36
N LYS A 120 10.86 -10.55 -14.49
CA LYS A 120 10.46 -10.07 -15.83
C LYS A 120 8.97 -9.74 -15.90
N LEU A 121 8.10 -10.60 -15.35
CA LEU A 121 6.65 -10.35 -15.32
C LEU A 121 6.32 -9.07 -14.55
N MET A 122 6.96 -8.85 -13.41
CA MET A 122 6.72 -7.69 -12.55
C MET A 122 7.22 -6.39 -13.19
N GLU A 123 8.34 -6.45 -13.91
CA GLU A 123 8.85 -5.33 -14.72
C GLU A 123 7.81 -4.94 -15.79
N ILE A 124 7.29 -5.90 -16.55
CA ILE A 124 6.30 -5.64 -17.60
C ILE A 124 4.98 -5.08 -17.03
N ILE A 125 4.52 -5.59 -15.88
CA ILE A 125 3.33 -5.05 -15.18
C ILE A 125 3.56 -3.59 -14.74
N SER A 126 4.77 -3.27 -14.30
CA SER A 126 5.14 -1.90 -13.92
C SER A 126 5.09 -0.94 -15.11
N ASP A 127 5.67 -1.34 -16.24
CA ASP A 127 5.65 -0.56 -17.48
C ASP A 127 4.22 -0.33 -17.96
N TYR A 128 3.41 -1.38 -17.92
CA TYR A 128 1.99 -1.31 -18.25
C TYR A 128 1.23 -0.32 -17.34
N SER A 129 1.46 -0.37 -16.03
CA SER A 129 0.81 0.54 -15.07
C SER A 129 1.20 1.99 -15.32
N THR A 130 2.48 2.24 -15.61
CA THR A 130 3.00 3.57 -15.93
C THR A 130 2.37 4.13 -17.21
N LYS A 131 2.28 3.31 -18.28
CA LYS A 131 1.60 3.68 -19.53
C LYS A 131 0.11 3.95 -19.33
N CYS A 132 -0.58 3.15 -18.52
CA CYS A 132 -2.01 3.39 -18.23
C CYS A 132 -2.24 4.73 -17.51
N LYS A 133 -1.37 5.11 -16.57
CA LYS A 133 -1.45 6.43 -15.89
C LYS A 133 -1.23 7.59 -16.87
N GLN A 134 -0.34 7.43 -17.85
CA GLN A 134 -0.10 8.43 -18.89
C GLN A 134 -1.30 8.59 -19.84
N ILE A 135 -1.99 7.49 -20.17
CA ILE A 135 -3.14 7.47 -21.09
C ILE A 135 -4.41 8.07 -20.45
N HIS A 136 -4.63 7.83 -19.14
CA HIS A 136 -5.87 8.24 -18.46
C HIS A 136 -5.87 9.66 -17.89
N GLY A 137 -4.80 10.44 -18.08
CA GLY A 137 -4.72 11.86 -17.72
C GLY A 137 -4.67 12.10 -16.20
N SER A 138 -3.64 12.83 -15.76
CA SER A 138 -3.62 13.44 -14.43
C SER A 138 -4.73 14.50 -14.36
N THR A 139 -5.78 14.30 -13.57
CA THR A 139 -6.68 15.39 -13.16
C THR A 139 -5.91 16.39 -12.29
N PRO A 140 -5.82 17.69 -12.66
CA PRO A 140 -5.26 18.76 -11.82
C PRO A 140 -6.34 19.35 -10.88
N PRO A 141 -5.97 20.25 -9.95
CA PRO A 141 -6.27 20.10 -8.53
C PRO A 141 -7.61 20.72 -8.15
N LEU A 142 -8.32 20.06 -7.23
CA LEU A 142 -9.31 20.76 -6.42
C LEU A 142 -8.59 21.40 -5.23
N ALA A 143 -8.68 22.72 -5.19
CA ALA A 143 -8.19 23.61 -4.15
C ALA A 143 -8.91 23.35 -2.80
N PRO A 144 -8.41 23.95 -1.71
CA PRO A 144 -8.56 23.46 -0.35
C PRO A 144 -9.95 23.80 0.16
N ASP A 145 -10.58 22.88 0.88
CA ASP A 145 -11.38 23.28 2.02
C ASP A 145 -11.78 22.12 2.95
N PHE A 146 -11.60 22.41 4.23
CA PHE A 146 -12.02 21.69 5.43
C PHE A 146 -11.51 20.27 5.62
N TYR A 147 -10.59 20.05 6.57
CA TYR A 147 -10.81 19.09 7.66
C TYR A 147 -9.95 19.45 8.88
N ASN A 148 -10.64 19.46 10.02
CA ASN A 148 -10.13 19.83 11.34
C ASN A 148 -9.04 18.87 11.85
N ALA A 149 -8.10 19.43 12.60
CA ALA A 149 -7.15 18.67 13.40
C ALA A 149 -7.87 17.85 14.47
N PRO A 150 -7.50 16.58 14.70
CA PRO A 150 -7.95 15.85 15.88
C PRO A 150 -7.22 16.37 17.13
N ASN A 151 -8.01 16.68 18.15
CA ASN A 151 -7.55 17.01 19.50
C ASN A 151 -6.70 15.87 20.06
N THR A 152 -5.45 16.19 20.39
CA THR A 152 -4.59 15.39 21.27
C THR A 152 -5.15 15.48 22.69
N SER A 153 -5.79 14.41 23.15
CA SER A 153 -6.14 14.29 24.57
C SER A 153 -4.87 14.12 25.40
N GLN A 154 -4.63 15.09 26.27
CA GLN A 154 -3.59 15.07 27.27
C GLN A 154 -3.86 13.97 28.29
N VAL A 155 -2.87 13.09 28.45
CA VAL A 155 -2.74 12.20 29.61
C VAL A 155 -2.42 13.10 30.80
N THR A 156 -3.25 13.03 31.84
CA THR A 156 -2.93 13.60 33.15
C THR A 156 -2.50 12.48 34.07
N ASP A 157 -1.29 12.66 34.60
CA ASP A 157 -0.71 11.88 35.67
C ASP A 157 -1.56 11.99 36.94
N ASN A 158 -1.68 10.90 37.68
CA ASN A 158 -1.81 10.96 39.12
C ASN A 158 -1.15 9.73 39.77
N VAL A 159 -0.11 10.04 40.54
CA VAL A 159 0.69 9.16 41.40
C VAL A 159 0.15 9.23 42.82
N THR A 160 -0.06 8.07 43.47
CA THR A 160 0.13 7.74 44.91
C THR A 160 -0.55 6.38 45.18
N SER A 161 -0.10 5.45 46.03
CA SER A 161 1.10 5.29 46.85
C SER A 161 1.22 3.81 47.27
N GLU A 162 2.47 3.39 47.52
CA GLU A 162 2.97 2.39 48.49
C GLU A 162 2.46 0.93 48.56
N GLY A 163 3.45 0.03 48.47
CA GLY A 163 3.37 -1.37 48.85
C GLY A 163 4.70 -2.08 48.62
N SER A 164 5.66 -1.88 49.52
CA SER A 164 6.96 -2.58 49.57
C SER A 164 6.79 -4.10 49.58
N GLY A 165 7.46 -4.76 48.64
CA GLY A 165 7.59 -6.22 48.59
C GLY A 165 8.70 -6.61 47.63
N SER A 166 9.91 -6.76 48.17
CA SER A 166 11.06 -7.32 47.46
C SER A 166 10.72 -8.72 46.94
N SER A 167 10.77 -8.91 45.62
CA SER A 167 10.78 -10.23 45.00
C SER A 167 11.40 -10.12 43.61
N THR A 168 12.50 -10.83 43.44
CA THR A 168 13.16 -11.10 42.17
C THR A 168 12.12 -11.62 41.16
N ASN A 169 11.77 -10.78 40.18
CA ASN A 169 10.86 -11.16 39.10
C ASN A 169 11.55 -12.14 38.14
N LEU A 170 11.65 -13.41 38.54
CA LEU A 170 11.57 -14.50 37.58
C LEU A 170 10.16 -14.42 37.00
N SER A 171 10.05 -14.08 35.71
CA SER A 171 8.77 -13.99 34.99
C SER A 171 7.96 -15.26 35.24
N LYS A 172 6.91 -15.14 36.06
CA LYS A 172 6.02 -16.26 36.39
C LYS A 172 5.36 -16.70 35.10
N SER A 173 5.68 -17.90 34.63
CA SER A 173 5.04 -18.52 33.48
C SER A 173 3.54 -18.63 33.76
N ILE A 174 2.72 -17.94 32.94
CA ILE A 174 1.26 -17.97 33.04
C ILE A 174 0.77 -19.17 32.20
N PRO A 175 0.05 -20.14 32.81
CA PRO A 175 -0.49 -21.28 32.08
C PRO A 175 -1.42 -20.87 30.93
N VAL A 176 -1.43 -21.67 29.86
CA VAL A 176 -2.13 -21.38 28.59
C VAL A 176 -3.63 -21.11 28.80
N TYR A 177 -4.31 -21.85 29.67
CA TYR A 177 -5.74 -21.64 29.94
C TYR A 177 -6.08 -20.25 30.52
N LYS A 178 -5.10 -19.52 31.09
CA LYS A 178 -5.27 -18.15 31.62
C LYS A 178 -4.99 -17.06 30.59
N TRP A 179 -4.72 -17.42 29.34
CA TRP A 179 -4.37 -16.45 28.30
C TRP A 179 -5.58 -15.67 27.77
N ASN A 180 -6.80 -16.11 28.08
CA ASN A 180 -8.05 -15.52 27.56
C ASN A 180 -8.04 -15.39 26.04
N LEU A 181 -7.36 -16.31 25.36
CA LEU A 181 -7.25 -16.40 23.91
C LEU A 181 -8.00 -17.65 23.45
N LYS A 182 -8.98 -17.47 22.57
CA LYS A 182 -9.77 -18.54 21.98
C LYS A 182 -9.88 -18.37 20.48
N PHE A 183 -9.89 -19.49 19.77
CA PHE A 183 -10.14 -19.56 18.34
C PHE A 183 -11.32 -20.50 18.09
N ALA A 184 -12.40 -19.96 17.52
CA ALA A 184 -13.65 -20.68 17.29
C ALA A 184 -13.73 -21.35 15.91
N GLY A 185 -12.89 -20.92 14.95
CA GLY A 185 -12.74 -21.58 13.64
C GLY A 185 -13.70 -21.11 12.56
N ASN A 186 -14.60 -20.17 12.83
CA ASN A 186 -15.55 -19.68 11.83
C ASN A 186 -15.14 -18.28 11.28
N ILE A 187 -15.67 -17.92 10.11
CA ILE A 187 -15.35 -16.65 9.42
C ILE A 187 -15.97 -15.43 10.14
N LYS A 188 -17.01 -15.64 10.96
CA LYS A 188 -17.72 -14.59 11.71
C LYS A 188 -17.07 -14.26 13.05
N ASP A 189 -16.07 -15.03 13.48
CA ASP A 189 -15.38 -14.83 14.75
C ASP A 189 -14.52 -13.57 14.73
N SER A 190 -14.27 -13.04 15.92
CA SER A 190 -13.57 -11.77 16.13
C SER A 190 -12.06 -11.83 15.80
N ILE A 191 -11.48 -13.02 15.64
CA ILE A 191 -10.05 -13.20 15.38
C ILE A 191 -9.79 -14.10 14.18
N SER A 192 -9.08 -13.57 13.19
CA SER A 192 -8.62 -14.35 12.04
C SER A 192 -7.53 -15.34 12.45
N PHE A 193 -7.44 -16.47 11.74
CA PHE A 193 -6.46 -17.53 12.02
C PHE A 193 -5.01 -17.01 12.13
N ASN A 194 -4.55 -16.16 11.20
CA ASN A 194 -3.18 -15.60 11.28
C ASN A 194 -3.00 -14.69 12.52
N SER A 195 -4.01 -13.88 12.86
CA SER A 195 -3.96 -13.01 14.05
C SER A 195 -3.98 -13.82 15.35
N PHE A 196 -4.66 -14.98 15.35
CA PHE A 196 -4.61 -15.93 16.45
C PHE A 196 -3.20 -16.51 16.62
N LEU A 197 -2.55 -16.94 15.53
CA LEU A 197 -1.19 -17.49 15.59
C LEU A 197 -0.17 -16.46 16.09
N GLU A 198 -0.23 -15.22 15.58
CA GLU A 198 0.63 -14.12 16.04
C GLU A 198 0.46 -13.91 17.56
N LYS A 199 -0.79 -13.80 18.04
CA LYS A 199 -1.05 -13.67 19.48
C LYS A 199 -0.55 -14.87 20.28
N VAL A 200 -0.71 -16.11 19.79
CA VAL A 200 -0.17 -17.29 20.48
C VAL A 200 1.35 -17.18 20.61
N GLU A 201 2.06 -16.77 19.55
CA GLU A 201 3.52 -16.63 19.56
C GLU A 201 3.99 -15.52 20.51
N ASP A 202 3.31 -14.37 20.51
CA ASP A 202 3.58 -13.25 21.42
C ASP A 202 3.39 -13.65 22.88
N LEU A 203 2.31 -14.39 23.18
CA LEU A 203 2.02 -14.88 24.53
C LEU A 203 3.01 -15.97 24.95
N CYS A 204 3.40 -16.84 24.03
CA CYS A 204 4.40 -17.88 24.23
C CYS A 204 5.76 -17.27 24.62
N THR A 205 6.19 -16.27 23.85
CA THR A 205 7.46 -15.54 24.06
C THR A 205 7.43 -14.74 25.36
N SER A 206 6.37 -13.96 25.60
CA SER A 206 6.25 -13.12 26.80
C SER A 206 6.13 -13.92 28.11
N ARG A 207 5.60 -15.15 28.06
CA ARG A 207 5.36 -15.99 29.25
C ARG A 207 6.34 -17.16 29.38
N ASN A 208 7.36 -17.21 28.52
CA ASN A 208 8.36 -18.27 28.48
C ASN A 208 7.74 -19.68 28.47
N VAL A 209 6.66 -19.87 27.71
CA VAL A 209 6.02 -21.18 27.54
C VAL A 209 6.73 -21.91 26.42
N ASN A 210 7.11 -23.16 26.64
CA ASN A 210 7.74 -23.95 25.58
C ASN A 210 6.68 -24.60 24.66
N LYS A 211 7.07 -24.97 23.43
CA LYS A 211 6.14 -25.52 22.44
C LYS A 211 5.47 -26.83 22.88
N LYS A 212 6.13 -27.62 23.73
CA LYS A 212 5.56 -28.84 24.30
C LYS A 212 4.42 -28.51 25.28
N GLN A 213 4.64 -27.59 26.20
CA GLN A 213 3.62 -27.11 27.15
C GLN A 213 2.44 -26.45 26.42
N LEU A 214 2.74 -25.67 25.37
CA LEU A 214 1.74 -25.07 24.49
C LEU A 214 0.88 -26.15 23.81
N PHE A 215 1.51 -27.19 23.26
CA PHE A 215 0.82 -28.31 22.63
C PHE A 215 -0.01 -29.13 23.64
N ASP A 216 0.56 -29.43 24.82
CA ASP A 216 -0.12 -30.18 25.88
C ASP A 216 -1.39 -29.47 26.36
N SER A 217 -1.41 -28.12 26.32
CA SER A 217 -2.55 -27.28 26.71
C SER A 217 -3.31 -26.69 25.51
N ALA A 218 -3.07 -27.18 24.28
CA ALA A 218 -3.61 -26.56 23.07
C ALA A 218 -5.15 -26.61 23.00
N ILE A 219 -5.78 -27.60 23.64
CA ILE A 219 -7.23 -27.71 23.70
C ILE A 219 -7.88 -26.46 24.32
N ASP A 220 -7.18 -25.78 25.23
CA ASP A 220 -7.65 -24.58 25.90
C ASP A 220 -7.62 -23.35 25.00
N LEU A 221 -7.01 -23.41 23.82
CA LEU A 221 -6.98 -22.32 22.86
C LEU A 221 -8.13 -22.39 21.84
N PHE A 222 -8.90 -23.49 21.83
CA PHE A 222 -9.94 -23.73 20.84
C PHE A 222 -11.33 -23.73 21.47
N GLU A 223 -12.29 -23.25 20.71
CA GLU A 223 -13.72 -23.36 20.99
C GLU A 223 -14.47 -23.59 19.66
N GLY A 224 -15.80 -23.70 19.69
CA GLY A 224 -16.60 -23.80 18.47
C GLY A 224 -16.19 -24.94 17.51
N GLU A 225 -16.17 -24.63 16.22
CA GLU A 225 -15.82 -25.56 15.13
C GLU A 225 -14.35 -26.00 15.20
N ALA A 226 -13.45 -25.08 15.58
CA ALA A 226 -12.03 -25.40 15.74
C ALA A 226 -11.77 -26.45 16.82
N LEU A 227 -12.54 -26.43 17.92
CA LEU A 227 -12.43 -27.46 18.96
C LEU A 227 -12.91 -28.83 18.47
N VAL A 228 -13.99 -28.87 17.67
CA VAL A 228 -14.50 -30.11 17.08
C VAL A 228 -13.46 -30.71 16.13
N TRP A 229 -12.90 -29.89 15.24
CA TRP A 229 -11.83 -30.28 14.33
C TRP A 229 -10.58 -30.76 15.10
N PHE A 230 -10.16 -30.03 16.14
CA PHE A 230 -8.99 -30.39 16.94
C PHE A 230 -9.14 -31.78 17.59
N ARG A 231 -10.34 -32.12 18.09
CA ARG A 231 -10.60 -33.45 18.67
C ARG A 231 -10.41 -34.59 17.66
N MET A 232 -10.71 -34.36 16.38
CA MET A 232 -10.54 -35.35 15.31
C MET A 232 -9.06 -35.53 14.92
N VAL A 233 -8.30 -34.43 14.92
CA VAL A 233 -6.88 -34.43 14.51
C VAL A 233 -5.93 -34.72 15.69
N ARG A 234 -6.39 -34.61 16.95
CA ARG A 234 -5.55 -34.70 18.16
C ARG A 234 -4.68 -35.95 18.24
N SER A 235 -5.16 -37.10 17.76
CA SER A 235 -4.42 -38.37 17.74
C SER A 235 -3.41 -38.47 16.61
N GLN A 236 -3.52 -37.63 15.58
CA GLN A 236 -2.69 -37.62 14.38
C GLN A 236 -1.49 -36.67 14.50
N VAL A 237 -1.50 -35.76 15.48
CA VAL A 237 -0.44 -34.78 15.72
C VAL A 237 0.27 -35.00 17.05
N SER A 238 1.59 -34.79 17.07
CA SER A 238 2.45 -35.01 18.26
C SER A 238 3.17 -33.75 18.75
N ASN A 239 3.13 -32.66 17.98
CA ASN A 239 3.81 -31.40 18.28
C ASN A 239 3.03 -30.21 17.73
N TRP A 240 3.40 -29.01 18.21
CA TRP A 240 2.76 -27.76 17.83
C TRP A 240 2.91 -27.45 16.34
N GLU A 241 4.08 -27.71 15.75
CA GLU A 241 4.34 -27.40 14.34
C GLU A 241 3.45 -28.22 13.39
N SER A 242 3.25 -29.50 13.69
CA SER A 242 2.39 -30.41 12.95
C SER A 242 0.92 -30.02 13.07
N LEU A 243 0.50 -29.61 14.28
CA LEU A 243 -0.83 -29.04 14.49
C LEU A 243 -1.06 -27.78 13.65
N ILE A 244 -0.12 -26.83 13.67
CA ILE A 244 -0.22 -25.60 12.87
C ILE A 244 -0.26 -25.90 11.38
N THR A 245 0.46 -26.92 10.92
CA THR A 245 0.46 -27.33 9.50
C THR A 245 -0.93 -27.80 9.07
N LEU A 246 -1.59 -28.66 9.85
CA LEU A 246 -2.94 -29.12 9.56
C LEU A 246 -3.98 -27.99 9.73
N MET A 247 -3.81 -27.13 10.73
CA MET A 247 -4.69 -25.96 10.90
C MET A 247 -4.59 -25.00 9.72
N LYS A 248 -3.39 -24.81 9.16
CA LYS A 248 -3.19 -24.01 7.94
C LYS A 248 -3.88 -24.63 6.73
N GLN A 249 -4.07 -25.95 6.68
CA GLN A 249 -4.79 -26.61 5.59
C GLN A 249 -6.31 -26.47 5.74
N GLU A 250 -6.82 -26.58 6.97
CA GLU A 250 -8.27 -26.51 7.25
C GLU A 250 -8.80 -25.07 7.24
N PHE A 251 -8.16 -24.17 7.99
CA PHE A 251 -8.71 -22.83 8.29
C PHE A 251 -8.18 -21.74 7.36
N ARG A 252 -7.34 -22.07 6.37
CA ARG A 252 -6.91 -21.13 5.34
C ARG A 252 -7.65 -21.40 4.04
N PRO A 253 -8.44 -20.44 3.52
CA PRO A 253 -9.07 -20.59 2.21
C PRO A 253 -8.03 -20.82 1.10
N SER A 254 -8.33 -21.70 0.14
CA SER A 254 -7.45 -22.11 -0.97
C SER A 254 -6.98 -20.95 -1.87
N HIS A 255 -7.75 -19.86 -1.97
CA HIS A 255 -7.44 -18.67 -2.80
C HIS A 255 -6.99 -17.45 -1.98
N THR A 256 -6.58 -17.65 -0.73
CA THR A 256 -6.24 -16.53 0.18
C THR A 256 -5.04 -15.72 -0.33
N SER A 257 -4.07 -16.35 -0.98
CA SER A 257 -2.81 -15.69 -1.39
C SER A 257 -3.04 -14.61 -2.45
N ASP A 258 -3.78 -14.92 -3.51
CA ASP A 258 -4.08 -13.96 -4.58
C ASP A 258 -5.02 -12.87 -4.10
N ALA A 259 -6.02 -13.24 -3.30
CA ALA A 259 -6.94 -12.28 -2.69
C ALA A 259 -6.23 -11.34 -1.71
N LEU A 260 -5.30 -11.85 -0.91
CA LEU A 260 -4.48 -11.07 0.02
C LEU A 260 -3.53 -10.14 -0.74
N TRP A 261 -2.87 -10.64 -1.79
CA TRP A 261 -2.02 -9.80 -2.64
C TRP A 261 -2.81 -8.67 -3.28
N LYS A 262 -4.00 -8.96 -3.79
CA LYS A 262 -4.91 -7.95 -4.32
C LYS A 262 -5.28 -6.89 -3.26
N GLN A 263 -5.61 -7.32 -2.04
CA GLN A 263 -5.89 -6.40 -0.94
C GLN A 263 -4.68 -5.53 -0.61
N ILE A 264 -3.47 -6.09 -0.60
CA ILE A 264 -2.22 -5.36 -0.39
C ILE A 264 -2.05 -4.27 -1.47
N LEU A 265 -2.22 -4.62 -2.74
CA LEU A 265 -2.09 -3.67 -3.85
C LEU A 265 -3.16 -2.58 -3.83
N GLN A 266 -4.37 -2.87 -3.34
CA GLN A 266 -5.47 -1.93 -3.25
C GLN A 266 -5.47 -1.09 -1.97
N ARG A 267 -4.73 -1.50 -0.94
CA ARG A 267 -4.68 -0.78 0.33
C ARG A 267 -3.85 0.49 0.18
N THR A 268 -4.54 1.63 0.18
CA THR A 268 -3.96 2.97 0.22
C THR A 268 -3.96 3.52 1.64
N GLN A 269 -3.04 4.44 1.94
CA GLN A 269 -3.00 5.15 3.23
C GLN A 269 -4.27 5.97 3.44
N GLY A 270 -4.89 5.84 4.62
CA GLY A 270 -6.06 6.63 5.00
C GLY A 270 -5.72 8.09 5.30
N ALA A 271 -6.67 9.01 5.13
CA ALA A 271 -6.46 10.44 5.36
C ALA A 271 -6.04 10.79 6.80
N ASN A 272 -6.53 10.04 7.78
CA ASN A 272 -6.21 10.20 9.21
C ASN A 272 -5.25 9.12 9.73
N GLU A 273 -4.69 8.31 8.83
CA GLU A 273 -3.77 7.23 9.19
C GLU A 273 -2.34 7.77 9.17
N SER A 274 -1.64 7.70 10.31
CA SER A 274 -0.24 8.12 10.35
C SER A 274 0.63 7.23 9.47
N ILE A 275 1.68 7.81 8.88
CA ILE A 275 2.59 7.05 8.00
C ILE A 275 3.17 5.83 8.70
N GLY A 276 3.52 5.94 9.99
CA GLY A 276 4.09 4.84 10.76
C GLY A 276 3.12 3.67 10.93
N ILE A 277 1.84 3.96 11.22
CA ILE A 277 0.82 2.93 11.38
C ILE A 277 0.49 2.28 10.04
N TYR A 278 0.37 3.07 8.97
CA TYR A 278 0.16 2.55 7.61
C TYR A 278 1.28 1.59 7.21
N VAL A 279 2.55 2.00 7.34
CA VAL A 279 3.70 1.15 6.97
C VAL A 279 3.73 -0.10 7.84
N ALA A 280 3.44 -0.01 9.14
CA ALA A 280 3.37 -1.18 10.01
C ALA A 280 2.28 -2.17 9.55
N ILE A 281 1.05 -1.70 9.27
CA ILE A 281 -0.05 -2.54 8.79
C ILE A 281 0.34 -3.22 7.48
N MET A 282 0.90 -2.46 6.53
CA MET A 282 1.33 -3.00 5.24
C MET A 282 2.43 -4.05 5.39
N THR A 283 3.43 -3.82 6.25
CA THR A 283 4.47 -4.81 6.57
C THR A 283 3.86 -6.10 7.11
N ASN A 284 2.93 -6.01 8.06
CA ASN A 284 2.22 -7.18 8.59
C ASN A 284 1.43 -7.92 7.50
N LEU A 285 0.81 -7.22 6.54
CA LEU A 285 0.13 -7.85 5.42
C LEU A 285 1.12 -8.59 4.49
N PHE A 286 2.28 -7.99 4.19
CA PHE A 286 3.33 -8.65 3.40
C PHE A 286 3.88 -9.89 4.10
N ASP A 287 4.04 -9.86 5.41
CA ASP A 287 4.58 -10.99 6.19
C ASP A 287 3.58 -12.15 6.31
N ARG A 288 2.29 -11.90 6.06
CA ARG A 288 1.25 -12.93 5.98
C ARG A 288 1.21 -13.66 4.64
N MET A 289 1.97 -13.19 3.64
CA MET A 289 2.09 -13.87 2.36
C MET A 289 2.83 -15.21 2.53
N PRO A 290 2.42 -16.28 1.84
CA PRO A 290 3.12 -17.58 1.91
C PRO A 290 4.53 -17.52 1.33
N VAL A 291 4.78 -16.56 0.42
CA VAL A 291 6.07 -16.32 -0.20
C VAL A 291 6.56 -14.94 0.24
N SER A 292 7.81 -14.88 0.69
CA SER A 292 8.40 -13.61 1.09
C SER A 292 8.49 -12.64 -0.08
N VAL A 293 7.85 -11.49 0.06
CA VAL A 293 7.88 -10.42 -0.94
C VAL A 293 9.21 -9.67 -0.84
N PRO A 294 9.97 -9.51 -1.94
CA PRO A 294 11.23 -8.76 -1.92
C PRO A 294 11.08 -7.33 -1.40
N ASN A 295 12.08 -6.83 -0.68
CA ASN A 295 12.04 -5.50 -0.04
C ASN A 295 11.82 -4.36 -1.04
N GLU A 296 12.44 -4.44 -2.21
CA GLU A 296 12.27 -3.45 -3.30
C GLU A 296 10.80 -3.37 -3.75
N LEU A 297 10.15 -4.52 -3.89
CA LEU A 297 8.74 -4.59 -4.27
C LEU A 297 7.82 -4.10 -3.15
N ARG A 298 8.10 -4.48 -1.89
CA ARG A 298 7.39 -3.95 -0.72
C ARG A 298 7.43 -2.43 -0.70
N LEU A 299 8.61 -1.85 -0.91
CA LEU A 299 8.83 -0.40 -0.96
C LEU A 299 8.11 0.27 -2.13
N LYS A 300 8.16 -0.34 -3.31
CA LYS A 300 7.46 0.16 -4.50
C LYS A 300 5.95 0.25 -4.27
N VAL A 301 5.35 -0.80 -3.69
CA VAL A 301 3.92 -0.82 -3.35
C VAL A 301 3.61 0.23 -2.29
N LEU A 302 4.41 0.31 -1.22
CA LEU A 302 4.26 1.35 -0.18
C LEU A 302 4.27 2.75 -0.80
N ARG A 303 5.28 3.10 -1.59
CA ARG A 303 5.43 4.42 -2.23
C ARG A 303 4.28 4.76 -3.19
N CYS A 304 3.71 3.77 -3.87
CA CYS A 304 2.59 4.00 -4.78
C CYS A 304 1.25 4.24 -4.05
N ASN A 305 1.14 3.79 -2.80
CA ASN A 305 -0.12 3.73 -2.06
C ASN A 305 -0.17 4.66 -0.83
N ILE A 306 0.92 5.34 -0.46
CA ILE A 306 0.92 6.44 0.51
C ILE A 306 0.13 7.66 -0.01
N LEU A 307 -0.21 8.61 0.86
CA LEU A 307 -0.95 9.82 0.46
C LEU A 307 -0.22 10.62 -0.63
N PRO A 308 -0.95 11.22 -1.60
CA PRO A 308 -0.36 11.99 -2.70
C PRO A 308 0.62 13.08 -2.24
N PHE A 309 0.33 13.73 -1.10
CA PHE A 309 1.21 14.72 -0.46
C PHE A 309 2.65 14.22 -0.29
N TYR A 310 2.84 12.97 0.12
CA TYR A 310 4.16 12.37 0.24
C TYR A 310 4.70 11.96 -1.13
N GLN A 311 3.86 11.36 -2.00
CA GLN A 311 4.29 10.86 -3.31
C GLN A 311 5.02 11.93 -4.11
N GLU A 312 4.43 13.13 -4.23
CA GLU A 312 4.99 14.28 -4.98
C GLU A 312 6.36 14.72 -4.47
N ARG A 313 6.61 14.60 -3.17
CA ARG A 313 7.82 15.12 -2.50
C ARG A 313 8.92 14.08 -2.40
N LEU A 314 8.57 12.80 -2.48
CA LEU A 314 9.52 11.69 -2.40
C LEU A 314 9.97 11.20 -3.79
N VAL A 315 9.49 11.79 -4.90
CA VAL A 315 9.79 11.30 -6.27
C VAL A 315 11.29 11.17 -6.54
N LEU A 316 12.08 12.15 -6.10
CA LEU A 316 13.51 12.23 -6.38
C LEU A 316 14.40 11.56 -5.32
N LEU A 317 13.80 10.98 -4.29
CA LEU A 317 14.55 10.32 -3.22
C LEU A 317 14.67 8.82 -3.48
N ASP A 318 15.91 8.34 -3.37
CA ASP A 318 16.23 6.92 -3.30
C ASP A 318 16.01 6.44 -1.87
N ILE A 319 15.04 5.53 -1.71
CA ILE A 319 14.60 4.99 -0.41
C ILE A 319 14.76 3.49 -0.49
N HIS A 320 15.56 2.92 0.41
CA HIS A 320 15.95 1.51 0.39
C HIS A 320 15.34 0.70 1.53
N SER A 321 14.66 1.34 2.49
CA SER A 321 13.98 0.63 3.58
C SER A 321 12.64 1.27 3.99
N PRO A 322 11.67 0.46 4.50
CA PRO A 322 10.43 1.01 5.05
C PRO A 322 10.66 1.98 6.23
N LEU A 323 11.76 1.83 6.96
CA LEU A 323 12.14 2.72 8.05
C LEU A 323 12.59 4.09 7.53
N GLU A 324 13.43 4.12 6.49
CA GLU A 324 13.80 5.36 5.80
C GLU A 324 12.56 6.07 5.24
N LEU A 325 11.60 5.33 4.66
CA LEU A 325 10.35 5.90 4.17
C LEU A 325 9.60 6.65 5.30
N ILE A 326 9.48 6.02 6.48
CA ILE A 326 8.86 6.64 7.64
C ILE A 326 9.63 7.91 8.06
N GLU A 327 10.96 7.84 8.10
CA GLU A 327 11.80 8.97 8.48
C GLU A 327 11.60 10.18 7.55
N TYR A 328 11.66 9.97 6.24
CA TYR A 328 11.45 11.03 5.26
C TYR A 328 10.03 11.60 5.34
N CYS A 329 9.00 10.76 5.45
CA CYS A 329 7.63 11.23 5.62
C CYS A 329 7.44 12.07 6.89
N ARG A 330 8.08 11.70 8.00
CA ARG A 330 8.03 12.49 9.24
C ARG A 330 8.70 13.86 9.09
N LYS A 331 9.83 13.93 8.37
CA LYS A 331 10.47 15.22 8.03
C LYS A 331 9.54 16.10 7.17
N LEU A 332 8.79 15.50 6.25
CA LEU A 332 7.78 16.21 5.45
C LEU A 332 6.60 16.70 6.30
N GLU A 333 6.15 15.92 7.28
CA GLU A 333 5.12 16.33 8.24
C GLU A 333 5.58 17.53 9.09
N GLU A 334 6.81 17.50 9.60
CA GLU A 334 7.40 18.63 10.32
C GLU A 334 7.48 19.88 9.43
N THR A 335 7.91 19.71 8.18
CA THR A 335 7.96 20.80 7.20
C THR A 335 6.56 21.36 6.91
N LYS A 336 5.55 20.49 6.83
CA LYS A 336 4.14 20.89 6.65
C LYS A 336 3.66 21.75 7.82
N MET A 337 4.00 21.40 9.06
CA MET A 337 3.66 22.21 10.23
C MET A 337 4.32 23.59 10.15
N LYS A 338 5.63 23.66 9.86
CA LYS A 338 6.35 24.93 9.68
C LYS A 338 5.76 25.80 8.57
N ILE A 339 5.38 25.20 7.44
CA ILE A 339 4.73 25.92 6.34
C ILE A 339 3.35 26.45 6.77
N SER A 340 2.58 25.70 7.56
CA SER A 340 1.28 26.16 8.06
C SER A 340 1.40 27.31 9.05
N GLU A 341 2.51 27.38 9.79
CA GLU A 341 2.83 28.46 10.72
C GLU A 341 3.46 29.67 10.03
N PHE A 342 3.96 29.51 8.80
CA PHE A 342 4.59 30.58 8.04
C PHE A 342 3.59 31.72 7.80
N LYS A 343 3.97 32.91 8.25
CA LYS A 343 3.26 34.16 7.95
C LYS A 343 4.22 35.06 7.18
N PRO A 344 3.77 35.68 6.08
CA PRO A 344 4.58 36.69 5.41
C PRO A 344 4.85 37.85 6.39
N PRO A 345 6.01 38.53 6.28
CA PRO A 345 6.36 39.65 7.15
C PRO A 345 5.30 40.76 7.06
N GLN A 346 4.86 41.26 8.21
CA GLN A 346 3.93 42.39 8.26
C GLN A 346 4.70 43.71 8.36
N LEU A 347 4.17 44.77 7.73
CA LEU A 347 4.71 46.12 7.87
C LEU A 347 4.58 46.58 9.33
N GLY A 348 5.63 47.17 9.90
CA GLY A 348 5.68 47.62 11.29
C GLY A 348 6.09 46.56 12.32
N GLU A 349 6.44 45.33 11.92
CA GLU A 349 6.95 44.29 12.85
C GLU A 349 8.40 44.56 13.30
N LEU A 350 9.19 45.30 12.51
CA LEU A 350 10.59 45.59 12.84
C LEU A 350 10.72 46.91 13.61
N SER A 351 10.34 46.89 14.89
CA SER A 351 10.42 48.08 15.76
C SER A 351 11.82 48.66 15.95
N LEU A 352 12.87 47.83 15.80
CA LEU A 352 14.27 48.23 16.01
C LEU A 352 14.94 48.71 14.72
N GLU A 353 14.59 48.12 13.57
CA GLU A 353 15.22 48.38 12.27
C GLU A 353 14.14 48.53 11.18
N PRO A 354 13.36 49.62 11.20
CA PRO A 354 12.20 49.80 10.31
C PRO A 354 12.59 49.96 8.83
N ASP A 355 13.83 50.35 8.53
CA ASP A 355 14.37 50.51 7.18
C ASP A 355 14.69 49.18 6.50
N LEU A 356 14.78 48.08 7.26
CA LEU A 356 14.98 46.72 6.76
C LEU A 356 13.65 45.98 6.50
N GLU A 357 12.50 46.64 6.66
CA GLU A 357 11.19 46.03 6.44
C GLU A 357 10.97 45.59 4.99
N TYR A 358 10.23 44.48 4.85
CA TYR A 358 9.80 44.03 3.53
C TYR A 358 8.82 45.04 2.93
N HIS A 359 9.31 45.88 2.02
CA HIS A 359 8.50 46.78 1.23
C HIS A 359 8.23 46.16 -0.15
N ASN A 360 6.96 45.82 -0.40
CA ASN A 360 6.54 45.41 -1.73
C ASN A 360 6.72 46.60 -2.71
N SER A 361 7.76 46.54 -3.54
CA SER A 361 8.17 47.63 -4.44
C SER A 361 7.10 48.00 -5.47
N SER A 362 6.07 47.17 -5.65
CA SER A 362 4.93 47.46 -6.52
C SER A 362 3.98 48.55 -5.97
N ALA A 363 4.05 48.89 -4.68
CA ALA A 363 3.22 49.95 -4.07
C ALA A 363 3.93 51.31 -3.91
N SER A 364 5.27 51.33 -3.91
CA SER A 364 6.05 52.56 -3.68
C SER A 364 6.30 53.41 -4.93
N ASN A 365 5.85 52.96 -6.10
CA ASN A 365 5.86 53.81 -7.30
C ASN A 365 4.65 54.76 -7.34
N ARG A 366 4.32 55.39 -6.20
CA ARG A 366 3.49 56.59 -6.17
C ARG A 366 4.30 57.74 -6.76
N GLY A 367 4.40 57.72 -8.09
CA GLY A 367 4.87 58.75 -9.01
C GLY A 367 5.64 59.89 -8.36
N LEU A 368 6.95 59.72 -8.21
CA LEU A 368 7.83 60.86 -8.07
C LEU A 368 7.79 61.65 -9.39
N CYS A 369 7.58 62.95 -9.30
CA CYS A 369 7.65 63.81 -10.46
C CYS A 369 9.08 63.78 -11.03
N PHE A 370 9.26 63.26 -12.24
CA PHE A 370 10.57 63.15 -12.94
C PHE A 370 11.38 64.46 -13.04
N ARG A 371 10.78 65.61 -12.71
CA ARG A 371 11.44 66.92 -12.79
C ARG A 371 11.83 67.53 -11.45
N CYS A 372 11.17 67.14 -10.35
CA CYS A 372 11.45 67.70 -9.02
C CYS A 372 11.62 66.65 -7.91
N ASN A 373 11.48 65.36 -8.24
CA ASN A 373 11.56 64.21 -7.33
C ASN A 373 10.67 64.32 -6.08
N LYS A 374 9.60 65.14 -6.13
CA LYS A 374 8.61 65.20 -5.05
C LYS A 374 7.44 64.24 -5.34
N PRO A 375 6.90 63.55 -4.31
CA PRO A 375 5.72 62.71 -4.46
C PRO A 375 4.44 63.55 -4.67
N GLY A 376 3.37 62.92 -5.17
CA GLY A 376 2.02 63.50 -5.21
C GLY A 376 1.57 64.14 -6.53
N HIS A 377 2.37 64.09 -7.60
CA HIS A 377 1.96 64.53 -8.94
C HIS A 377 2.84 63.93 -10.06
N PHE A 378 2.30 63.81 -11.28
CA PHE A 378 3.03 63.35 -12.47
C PHE A 378 3.31 64.53 -13.42
N ALA A 379 4.56 64.67 -13.87
CA ALA A 379 4.92 65.64 -14.90
C ALA A 379 4.47 65.14 -16.28
N ARG A 380 3.17 65.21 -16.59
CA ARG A 380 2.68 64.99 -17.96
C ARG A 380 2.89 66.21 -18.87
N SER A 381 3.20 67.39 -18.30
CA SER A 381 3.41 68.62 -19.07
C SER A 381 4.16 69.69 -18.26
N LYS A 382 4.81 70.66 -18.94
CA LYS A 382 5.58 71.79 -18.38
C LYS A 382 4.74 72.69 -17.42
N TYR A 383 3.42 72.48 -17.36
CA TYR A 383 2.45 73.32 -16.66
C TYR A 383 1.83 72.69 -15.40
N THR A 384 2.17 71.46 -15.02
CA THR A 384 1.48 70.76 -13.91
C THR A 384 2.33 70.52 -12.66
N CYS A 385 3.56 71.07 -12.59
CA CYS A 385 4.40 71.00 -11.41
C CYS A 385 4.39 72.33 -10.64
N PRO A 386 3.76 72.41 -9.46
CA PRO A 386 3.67 73.64 -8.65
C PRO A 386 5.04 74.16 -8.19
N SER A 387 6.03 73.27 -8.04
CA SER A 387 7.41 73.66 -7.69
C SER A 387 8.23 74.16 -8.89
N CYS A 388 7.79 73.92 -10.13
CA CYS A 388 8.49 74.36 -11.34
C CYS A 388 7.78 75.52 -12.06
N ASN A 389 6.60 75.94 -11.60
CA ASN A 389 5.87 77.09 -12.12
C ASN A 389 5.24 77.90 -10.96
N PRO A 390 5.85 79.00 -10.52
CA PRO A 390 5.38 79.78 -9.36
C PRO A 390 4.05 80.53 -9.61
N ASN A 391 3.50 80.51 -10.82
CA ASN A 391 2.25 81.20 -11.16
C ASN A 391 0.95 80.41 -10.91
N LEU A 392 1.01 79.22 -10.29
CA LEU A 392 -0.19 78.41 -9.97
C LEU A 392 -0.72 78.62 -8.55
N GLY A 393 -0.11 79.50 -7.76
CA GLY A 393 -0.54 79.80 -6.39
C GLY A 393 -1.25 81.15 -6.27
N ASN A 394 -2.55 81.20 -6.57
CA ASN A 394 -3.52 81.97 -5.78
C ASN A 394 -4.95 81.80 -6.34
N GLY A 395 -5.77 81.06 -5.61
CA GLY A 395 -7.17 80.82 -5.94
C GLY A 395 -7.98 80.39 -4.72
N SER A 396 -8.33 81.38 -3.89
CA SER A 396 -9.53 81.43 -3.05
C SER A 396 -9.61 80.58 -1.77
N ARG A 397 -9.25 81.21 -0.64
CA ARG A 397 -10.08 81.15 0.58
C ARG A 397 -11.36 81.95 0.28
N ARG A 398 -12.54 81.34 0.37
CA ARG A 398 -13.81 82.06 0.51
C ARG A 398 -14.26 81.97 1.97
N GLN A 399 -14.51 83.14 2.56
CA GLN A 399 -15.49 83.34 3.62
C GLN A 399 -16.88 83.09 3.01
N ASP A 400 -17.64 82.20 3.63
CA ASP A 400 -18.97 82.44 4.21
C ASP A 400 -19.33 81.24 5.11
#